data_AF-A0A7D6VCU7-F1
#
_entry.id   AF-A0A7D6VCU7-F1
#
_cell.length_a   1.000
_cell.length_b   1.000
_cell.length_c   1.000
_cell.angle_alpha   90.00
_cell.angle_beta   90.00
_cell.angle_gamma   90.00
#
_symmetry.space_group_name_H-M   'P 1'
#
loop_
_entity.id
_entity.type
_entity.pdbx_description
1 polymer ?
#
loop_
_entity_poly.entity_id
_entity_poly.type
_entity_poly.pdbx_seq_one_letter_code
_entity_poly.pdbx_strand_id
1 'polypeptide(L)'
;MHTKTVACLMLAALVAAGAGCAPDESGPPAGGTSTVTASTAPAGSKPTVTSVRHSGQRGDLTFDVLLPQIEGGNAEAAKEFNQAMSGLLEGFLTQYAATRSVQDPGQASAVVHLGAHVVSGKVGVSVDFGGVHPLFALATHVTNLDTGQAITLSSTFTSEAEGLRVLSEQARVLLPETRAAKAGATLDYDGITPTAEHFSRWAVTPDGMRLYFEPGQVAPPVGGVIDITVPWSALDGVLAPGMRDILSS
;
A
#
# COMPACT_ATOMS: atom_id res chain seq x y z
N MET A 1 -31.32 -18.15 1.11
CA MET A 1 -30.57 -16.87 1.08
C MET A 1 -29.81 -16.78 2.38
N HIS A 2 -28.51 -17.09 2.36
CA HIS A 2 -27.65 -17.05 3.55
C HIS A 2 -26.64 -15.93 3.36
N THR A 3 -26.91 -14.79 3.98
CA THR A 3 -26.02 -13.63 4.01
C THR A 3 -24.90 -13.95 5.00
N LYS A 4 -23.66 -14.12 4.52
CA LYS A 4 -22.48 -14.17 5.37
C LYS A 4 -21.95 -12.75 5.53
N THR A 5 -22.21 -12.16 6.70
CA THR A 5 -21.60 -10.92 7.14
C THR A 5 -20.11 -11.15 7.38
N VAL A 6 -19.25 -10.53 6.57
CA VAL A 6 -17.82 -10.44 6.84
C VAL A 6 -17.60 -9.21 7.70
N ALA A 7 -17.21 -9.43 8.95
CA ALA A 7 -16.81 -8.36 9.86
C ALA A 7 -15.31 -8.12 9.70
N CYS A 8 -14.93 -6.99 9.10
CA CYS A 8 -13.56 -6.49 9.11
C CYS A 8 -13.30 -5.78 10.45
N LEU A 9 -12.38 -6.34 11.25
CA LEU A 9 -11.84 -5.64 12.41
C LEU A 9 -10.92 -4.51 11.94
N MET A 10 -11.30 -3.28 12.23
CA MET A 10 -10.36 -2.15 12.26
C MET A 10 -9.46 -2.29 13.48
N LEU A 11 -8.15 -2.37 13.27
CA LEU A 11 -7.18 -2.33 14.37
C LEU A 11 -6.69 -0.88 14.53
N ALA A 12 -7.22 -0.18 15.53
CA ALA A 12 -6.68 1.08 16.01
C ALA A 12 -5.60 0.79 17.07
N ALA A 13 -4.36 1.21 16.80
CA ALA A 13 -3.28 1.11 17.77
C ALA A 13 -3.32 2.32 18.73
N LEU A 14 -3.71 2.08 19.98
CA LEU A 14 -3.64 3.05 21.07
C LEU A 14 -2.35 2.80 21.87
N VAL A 15 -1.45 3.79 21.90
CA VAL A 15 -0.25 3.75 22.75
C VAL A 15 -0.60 4.37 24.11
N ALA A 16 -0.55 3.57 25.17
CA ALA A 16 -0.61 4.05 26.55
C ALA A 16 0.78 3.90 27.20
N ALA A 17 1.35 5.02 27.63
CA ALA A 17 2.56 5.06 28.44
C ALA A 17 2.22 4.81 29.91
N GLY A 18 2.91 3.87 30.54
CA GLY A 18 2.85 3.62 31.98
C GLY A 18 4.24 3.33 32.51
N ALA A 19 4.72 4.20 33.41
CA ALA A 19 6.03 4.12 34.04
C ALA A 19 6.00 3.29 35.33
N GLY A 20 7.09 2.55 35.59
CA GLY A 20 7.68 2.40 36.92
C GLY A 20 7.44 1.08 37.68
N CYS A 21 8.48 0.23 37.75
CA CYS A 21 9.27 -0.12 38.95
C CYS A 21 9.84 -1.55 38.84
N ALA A 22 11.16 -1.66 39.01
CA ALA A 22 11.92 -2.91 39.22
C ALA A 22 12.08 -3.18 40.74
N PRO A 23 12.84 -4.20 41.24
CA PRO A 23 13.64 -5.23 40.55
C PRO A 23 13.52 -6.66 41.16
N ASP A 24 14.12 -7.68 40.54
CA ASP A 24 15.19 -8.48 41.18
C ASP A 24 15.89 -9.48 40.22
N GLU A 25 17.13 -9.79 40.58
CA GLU A 25 18.26 -10.36 39.82
C GLU A 25 18.13 -11.83 39.36
N SER A 26 18.83 -12.19 38.25
CA SER A 26 19.64 -13.44 38.13
C SER A 26 20.39 -13.54 36.77
N GLY A 27 21.72 -13.42 36.80
CA GLY A 27 22.74 -14.21 36.06
C GLY A 27 22.83 -14.19 34.51
N PRO A 28 24.03 -13.96 33.89
CA PRO A 28 24.20 -13.84 32.44
C PRO A 28 24.53 -15.18 31.74
N PRO A 29 24.38 -15.24 30.41
CA PRO A 29 25.49 -15.79 29.62
C PRO A 29 25.91 -14.92 28.43
N ALA A 30 27.16 -15.18 28.05
CA ALA A 30 28.02 -14.54 27.08
C ALA A 30 27.46 -14.37 25.65
N GLY A 31 27.86 -13.25 25.04
CA GLY A 31 28.67 -13.31 23.82
C GLY A 31 27.93 -13.34 22.49
N GLY A 32 27.51 -12.16 22.02
CA GLY A 32 27.07 -11.94 20.65
C GLY A 32 26.98 -10.45 20.35
N THR A 33 28.12 -9.77 20.26
CA THR A 33 28.16 -8.35 19.86
C THR A 33 27.90 -8.26 18.36
N SER A 34 26.64 -8.13 17.97
CA SER A 34 26.28 -7.65 16.63
C SER A 34 26.57 -6.15 16.59
N THR A 35 27.73 -5.79 16.05
CA THR A 35 28.08 -4.42 15.72
C THR A 35 27.17 -3.95 14.59
N VAL A 36 26.05 -3.30 14.92
CA VAL A 36 25.27 -2.56 13.93
C VAL A 36 25.99 -1.23 13.75
N THR A 37 26.82 -1.14 12.72
CA THR A 37 27.34 0.14 12.24
C THR A 37 26.15 0.89 11.65
N ALA A 38 25.53 1.78 12.44
CA ALA A 38 24.56 2.72 11.93
C ALA A 38 25.28 3.67 10.97
N SER A 39 25.20 3.39 9.67
CA SER A 39 25.57 4.33 8.63
C SER A 39 24.52 5.44 8.64
N THR A 40 24.78 6.51 9.39
CA THR A 40 23.95 7.71 9.34
C THR A 40 24.17 8.34 7.96
N ALA A 41 23.24 8.08 7.04
CA ALA A 41 23.16 8.83 5.79
C ALA A 41 23.09 10.33 6.12
N PRO A 42 23.78 11.22 5.38
CA PRO A 42 23.72 12.64 5.66
C PRO A 42 22.28 13.11 5.49
N ALA A 43 21.69 13.63 6.57
CA ALA A 43 20.42 14.33 6.52
C ALA A 43 20.51 15.46 5.48
N GLY A 44 19.64 15.42 4.45
CA GLY A 44 19.59 16.43 3.38
C GLY A 44 19.92 15.95 1.97
N SER A 45 20.25 14.67 1.77
CA SER A 45 20.38 14.09 0.42
C SER A 45 18.99 13.87 -0.22
N LYS A 46 18.82 13.97 -1.54
CA LYS A 46 17.54 13.55 -2.17
C LYS A 46 17.27 12.07 -1.86
N PRO A 47 16.01 11.67 -1.59
CA PRO A 47 15.71 10.26 -1.37
C PRO A 47 15.99 9.45 -2.64
N THR A 48 16.44 8.21 -2.46
CA THR A 48 16.69 7.25 -3.54
C THR A 48 15.96 5.95 -3.24
N VAL A 49 15.49 5.28 -4.30
CA VAL A 49 14.82 3.98 -4.18
C VAL A 49 15.84 2.87 -3.95
N THR A 50 15.54 1.99 -2.99
CA THR A 50 16.26 0.74 -2.74
C THR A 50 15.25 -0.39 -2.53
N SER A 51 15.70 -1.59 -2.16
CA SER A 51 14.81 -2.68 -1.79
C SER A 51 15.43 -3.59 -0.74
N VAL A 52 14.57 -4.18 0.09
CA VAL A 52 14.97 -5.14 1.13
C VAL A 52 14.17 -6.42 0.95
N ARG A 53 14.86 -7.56 0.99
CA ARG A 53 14.24 -8.88 0.88
C ARG A 53 13.72 -9.33 2.24
N HIS A 54 12.45 -9.66 2.31
CA HIS A 54 11.79 -10.27 3.45
C HIS A 54 11.45 -11.71 3.10
N SER A 55 12.07 -12.67 3.79
CA SER A 55 11.79 -14.09 3.58
C SER A 55 11.75 -14.84 4.90
N GLY A 56 10.97 -15.92 4.95
CA GLY A 56 10.84 -16.73 6.15
C GLY A 56 9.68 -17.71 6.12
N GLN A 57 9.28 -18.18 7.30
CA GLN A 57 8.22 -19.15 7.50
C GLN A 57 7.38 -18.81 8.75
N ARG A 58 6.06 -19.03 8.70
CA ARG A 58 5.11 -18.91 9.80
C ARG A 58 4.18 -20.13 9.81
N GLY A 59 4.46 -21.10 10.68
CA GLY A 59 3.78 -22.40 10.59
C GLY A 59 4.05 -23.02 9.22
N ASP A 60 3.00 -23.35 8.47
CA ASP A 60 3.11 -23.94 7.13
C ASP A 60 3.30 -22.88 6.01
N LEU A 61 3.04 -21.60 6.30
CA LEU A 61 3.20 -20.51 5.36
C LEU A 61 4.68 -20.16 5.17
N THR A 62 5.17 -20.22 3.94
CA THR A 62 6.47 -19.65 3.55
C THR A 62 6.29 -18.30 2.86
N PHE A 63 7.26 -17.39 2.97
CA PHE A 63 7.19 -16.14 2.25
C PHE A 63 8.55 -15.68 1.75
N ASP A 64 8.54 -14.99 0.61
CA ASP A 64 9.71 -14.38 -0.01
C ASP A 64 9.27 -13.21 -0.89
N VAL A 65 9.48 -12.00 -0.38
CA VAL A 65 8.98 -10.75 -0.96
C VAL A 65 10.10 -9.71 -0.94
N LEU A 66 10.33 -9.05 -2.08
CA LEU A 66 11.27 -7.95 -2.17
C LEU A 66 10.51 -6.64 -1.98
N LEU A 67 10.66 -6.00 -0.83
CA LEU A 67 9.94 -4.77 -0.53
C LEU A 67 10.69 -3.54 -1.02
N PRO A 68 10.00 -2.61 -1.72
CA PRO A 68 10.58 -1.32 -2.05
C PRO A 68 10.83 -0.51 -0.78
N GLN A 69 11.90 0.28 -0.78
CA GLN A 69 12.25 1.21 0.29
C GLN A 69 12.81 2.50 -0.30
N ILE A 70 12.92 3.52 0.54
CA ILE A 70 13.69 4.73 0.25
C ILE A 70 14.78 4.96 1.30
N GLU A 71 15.90 5.54 0.86
CA GLU A 71 17.02 5.96 1.69
C GLU A 71 17.37 7.41 1.42
N GLY A 72 17.94 8.11 2.40
CA GLY A 72 18.20 9.55 2.32
C GLY A 72 16.93 10.38 2.53
N GLY A 73 16.98 11.66 2.17
CA GLY A 73 15.85 12.58 2.34
C GLY A 73 15.56 12.92 3.80
N ASN A 74 14.28 13.16 4.07
CA ASN A 74 13.75 13.31 5.41
C ASN A 74 13.72 11.93 6.10
N ALA A 75 14.42 11.80 7.23
CA ALA A 75 14.55 10.54 7.95
C ALA A 75 13.22 10.00 8.48
N GLU A 76 12.30 10.87 8.90
CA GLU A 76 10.98 10.43 9.37
C GLU A 76 10.12 9.93 8.21
N ALA A 77 10.19 10.58 7.05
CA ALA A 77 9.48 10.12 5.87
C ALA A 77 10.03 8.79 5.33
N ALA A 78 11.35 8.63 5.29
CA ALA A 78 11.98 7.37 4.90
C ALA A 78 11.58 6.24 5.85
N LYS A 79 11.61 6.50 7.16
CA LYS A 79 11.17 5.55 8.17
C LYS A 79 9.68 5.20 8.01
N GLU A 80 8.81 6.19 7.84
CA GLU A 80 7.37 5.99 7.68
C GLU A 80 7.07 5.13 6.45
N PHE A 81 7.62 5.47 5.29
CA PHE A 81 7.41 4.71 4.06
C PHE A 81 7.92 3.27 4.19
N ASN A 82 9.13 3.07 4.69
CA ASN A 82 9.74 1.74 4.84
C ASN A 82 8.97 0.87 5.85
N GLN A 83 8.49 1.47 6.95
CA GLN A 83 7.63 0.80 7.91
C GLN A 83 6.26 0.45 7.33
N ALA A 84 5.68 1.34 6.52
CA ALA A 84 4.41 1.08 5.85
C ALA A 84 4.53 -0.07 4.84
N MET A 85 5.58 -0.11 4.01
CA MET A 85 5.80 -1.23 3.08
C MET A 85 5.92 -2.56 3.81
N SER A 86 6.64 -2.58 4.95
CA SER A 86 6.74 -3.78 5.80
C SER A 86 5.39 -4.13 6.43
N GLY A 87 4.64 -3.14 6.90
CA GLY A 87 3.30 -3.31 7.48
C GLY A 87 2.28 -3.87 6.48
N LEU A 88 2.35 -3.47 5.20
CA LEU A 88 1.51 -4.03 4.14
C LEU A 88 1.80 -5.52 3.94
N LEU A 89 3.08 -5.92 3.91
CA LEU A 89 3.45 -7.35 3.87
C LEU A 89 2.93 -8.10 5.09
N GLU A 90 3.11 -7.56 6.29
CA GLU A 90 2.58 -8.16 7.53
C GLU A 90 1.06 -8.35 7.49
N GLY A 91 0.34 -7.40 6.89
CA GLY A 91 -1.09 -7.51 6.62
C GLY A 91 -1.42 -8.74 5.77
N PHE A 92 -0.71 -8.93 4.65
CA PHE A 92 -0.89 -10.12 3.81
C PHE A 92 -0.53 -11.42 4.52
N LEU A 93 0.60 -11.46 5.24
CA LEU A 93 1.01 -12.66 5.98
C LEU A 93 0.00 -13.04 7.06
N THR A 94 -0.66 -12.06 7.67
CA THR A 94 -1.74 -12.28 8.64
C THR A 94 -3.02 -12.75 7.96
N GLN A 95 -3.43 -12.06 6.89
CA GLN A 95 -4.65 -12.39 6.14
C GLN A 95 -4.59 -13.79 5.50
N TYR A 96 -3.41 -14.19 5.03
CA TYR A 96 -3.19 -15.46 4.33
C TYR A 96 -2.38 -16.48 5.16
N ALA A 97 -2.48 -16.42 6.49
CA ALA A 97 -1.72 -17.26 7.41
C ALA A 97 -1.92 -18.79 7.20
N ALA A 98 -3.05 -19.21 6.62
CA ALA A 98 -3.39 -20.61 6.37
C ALA A 98 -3.02 -21.09 4.94
N THR A 99 -2.18 -20.35 4.23
CA THR A 99 -1.77 -20.66 2.84
C THR A 99 -0.37 -21.25 2.79
N ARG A 100 0.04 -21.79 1.62
CA ARG A 100 1.35 -22.45 1.46
C ARG A 100 2.48 -21.44 1.28
N SER A 101 2.28 -20.45 0.41
CA SER A 101 3.31 -19.45 0.16
C SER A 101 2.75 -18.09 -0.25
N VAL A 102 3.45 -17.03 0.15
CA VAL A 102 3.27 -15.65 -0.30
C VAL A 102 4.56 -15.21 -0.99
N GLN A 103 4.48 -14.87 -2.28
CA GLN A 103 5.64 -14.47 -3.09
C GLN A 103 5.41 -13.14 -3.79
N ASP A 104 6.49 -12.46 -4.20
CA ASP A 104 6.43 -11.25 -5.03
C ASP A 104 6.68 -11.59 -6.51
N PRO A 105 5.63 -11.94 -7.29
CA PRO A 105 5.82 -12.41 -8.66
C PRO A 105 6.33 -11.29 -9.55
N GLY A 106 7.50 -11.49 -10.16
CA GLY A 106 8.02 -10.55 -11.16
C GLY A 106 8.23 -9.13 -10.64
N GLN A 107 8.55 -8.98 -9.35
CA GLN A 107 8.72 -7.67 -8.70
C GLN A 107 7.45 -6.80 -8.79
N ALA A 108 6.31 -7.40 -8.43
CA ALA A 108 5.03 -6.70 -8.37
C ALA A 108 5.01 -5.62 -7.28
N SER A 109 5.88 -5.74 -6.27
CA SER A 109 6.16 -4.73 -5.25
C SER A 109 7.16 -3.69 -5.77
N ALA A 110 6.81 -2.40 -5.68
CA ALA A 110 7.63 -1.32 -6.23
C ALA A 110 7.32 0.05 -5.62
N VAL A 111 8.28 0.98 -5.66
CA VAL A 111 7.97 2.41 -5.63
C VAL A 111 7.29 2.76 -6.94
N VAL A 112 6.07 3.29 -6.87
CA VAL A 112 5.29 3.70 -8.05
C VAL A 112 5.74 5.08 -8.53
N HIS A 113 5.96 6.00 -7.60
CA HIS A 113 6.49 7.33 -7.89
C HIS A 113 7.30 7.87 -6.71
N LEU A 114 8.37 8.59 -7.01
CA LEU A 114 9.19 9.32 -6.05
C LEU A 114 9.33 10.76 -6.56
N GLY A 115 8.46 11.64 -6.04
CA GLY A 115 8.43 13.07 -6.33
C GLY A 115 9.28 13.89 -5.37
N ALA A 116 9.22 15.20 -5.49
CA ALA A 116 9.91 16.09 -4.55
C ALA A 116 9.29 16.09 -3.14
N HIS A 117 7.97 15.97 -3.05
CA HIS A 117 7.19 16.09 -1.80
C HIS A 117 6.42 14.81 -1.44
N VAL A 118 6.42 13.80 -2.30
CA VAL A 118 5.62 12.59 -2.12
C VAL A 118 6.35 11.35 -2.61
N VAL A 119 6.11 10.23 -1.94
CA VAL A 119 6.44 8.90 -2.45
C VAL A 119 5.20 8.02 -2.38
N SER A 120 4.95 7.22 -3.42
CA SER A 120 3.95 6.16 -3.38
C SER A 120 4.58 4.82 -3.69
N GLY A 121 4.10 3.79 -3.01
CA GLY A 121 4.57 2.42 -3.14
C GLY A 121 3.41 1.44 -3.23
N LYS A 122 3.70 0.27 -3.78
CA LYS A 122 2.79 -0.86 -3.80
C LYS A 122 3.50 -2.12 -3.34
N VAL A 123 2.76 -2.99 -2.66
CA VAL A 123 3.15 -4.36 -2.36
C VAL A 123 2.16 -5.26 -3.07
N GLY A 124 2.66 -6.04 -4.03
CA GLY A 124 1.88 -7.01 -4.79
C GLY A 124 2.35 -8.41 -4.47
N VAL A 125 1.44 -9.33 -4.15
CA VAL A 125 1.78 -10.70 -3.77
C VAL A 125 0.98 -11.74 -4.52
N SER A 126 1.63 -12.85 -4.86
CA SER A 126 1.02 -14.09 -5.28
C SER A 126 0.86 -15.01 -4.07
N VAL A 127 -0.36 -15.51 -3.86
CA VAL A 127 -0.73 -16.36 -2.72
C VAL A 127 -1.10 -17.75 -3.23
N ASP A 128 -0.34 -18.75 -2.83
CA ASP A 128 -0.57 -20.15 -3.18
C ASP A 128 -1.36 -20.87 -2.08
N PHE A 129 -2.55 -21.35 -2.45
CA PHE A 129 -3.41 -22.18 -1.60
C PHE A 129 -3.18 -23.69 -1.80
N GLY A 130 -2.25 -24.08 -2.68
CA GLY A 130 -2.02 -25.46 -3.09
C GLY A 130 -2.88 -25.94 -4.26
N GLY A 131 -3.51 -24.99 -4.98
CA GLY A 131 -4.35 -25.23 -6.15
C GLY A 131 -3.64 -24.94 -7.47
N VAL A 132 -4.40 -24.92 -8.57
CA VAL A 132 -3.85 -24.72 -9.93
C VAL A 132 -3.60 -23.25 -10.31
N HIS A 133 -4.18 -22.30 -9.57
CA HIS A 133 -3.98 -20.87 -9.82
C HIS A 133 -3.78 -20.14 -8.48
N PRO A 134 -2.66 -19.42 -8.31
CA PRO A 134 -2.49 -18.56 -7.14
C PRO A 134 -3.41 -17.33 -7.25
N LEU A 135 -3.77 -16.79 -6.09
CA LEU A 135 -4.44 -15.49 -5.99
C LEU A 135 -3.39 -14.38 -6.13
N PHE A 136 -3.72 -13.28 -6.79
CA PHE A 136 -2.92 -12.06 -6.71
C PHE A 136 -3.63 -11.04 -5.82
N ALA A 137 -2.90 -10.47 -4.87
CA ALA A 137 -3.38 -9.42 -3.98
C ALA A 137 -2.43 -8.21 -4.02
N LEU A 138 -2.97 -7.02 -3.77
CA LEU A 138 -2.22 -5.77 -3.87
C LEU A 138 -2.65 -4.78 -2.80
N ALA A 139 -1.69 -4.07 -2.23
CA ALA A 139 -1.90 -2.95 -1.32
C ALA A 139 -0.97 -1.81 -1.70
N THR A 140 -1.35 -0.59 -1.35
CA THR A 140 -0.58 0.61 -1.67
C THR A 140 -0.42 1.50 -0.45
N HIS A 141 0.55 2.39 -0.50
CA HIS A 141 0.77 3.41 0.52
C HIS A 141 1.32 4.69 -0.13
N VAL A 142 1.02 5.83 0.49
CA VAL A 142 1.51 7.13 0.04
C VAL A 142 2.00 7.91 1.26
N THR A 143 3.21 8.46 1.16
CA THR A 143 3.88 9.20 2.22
C THR A 143 4.19 10.62 1.75
N ASN A 144 3.87 11.60 2.57
CA ASN A 144 4.35 12.97 2.41
C ASN A 144 5.83 13.04 2.85
N LEU A 145 6.72 13.40 1.92
CA LEU A 145 8.16 13.45 2.18
C LEU A 145 8.59 14.66 3.02
N ASP A 146 7.78 15.72 3.07
CA ASP A 146 8.07 16.91 3.87
C ASP A 146 7.74 16.67 5.35
N THR A 147 6.61 16.01 5.63
CA THR A 147 6.09 15.83 7.00
C THR A 147 6.38 14.45 7.59
N GLY A 148 6.68 13.46 6.76
CA GLY A 148 6.82 12.06 7.19
C GLY A 148 5.50 11.44 7.66
N GLN A 149 4.37 11.91 7.13
CA GLN A 149 3.05 11.36 7.45
C GLN A 149 2.45 10.63 6.24
N ALA A 150 1.66 9.59 6.53
CA ALA A 150 0.82 8.94 5.54
C ALA A 150 -0.19 9.94 4.94
N ILE A 151 -0.39 9.86 3.62
CA ILE A 151 -1.47 10.54 2.91
C ILE A 151 -2.58 9.50 2.67
N THR A 152 -3.75 9.72 3.27
CA THR A 152 -4.94 8.88 3.11
C THR A 152 -5.94 9.54 2.17
N LEU A 153 -6.97 8.81 1.73
CA LEU A 153 -8.10 9.40 0.99
C LEU A 153 -8.77 10.52 1.81
N SER A 154 -8.92 10.31 3.12
CA SER A 154 -9.51 11.28 4.04
C SER A 154 -8.71 12.58 4.18
N SER A 155 -7.38 12.54 4.08
CA SER A 155 -6.55 13.74 4.06
C SER A 155 -6.38 14.36 2.67
N THR A 156 -6.61 13.57 1.61
CA THR A 156 -6.40 14.00 0.21
C THR A 156 -7.45 15.00 -0.24
N PHE A 157 -8.69 14.82 0.19
CA PHE A 157 -9.84 15.62 -0.24
C PHE A 157 -10.30 16.59 0.84
N THR A 158 -10.83 17.74 0.42
CA THR A 158 -11.51 18.67 1.35
C THR A 158 -12.74 18.01 1.98
N SER A 159 -13.45 17.18 1.21
CA SER A 159 -14.52 16.29 1.67
C SER A 159 -14.28 14.91 1.08
N GLU A 160 -14.02 13.92 1.92
CA GLU A 160 -13.74 12.55 1.47
C GLU A 160 -14.91 11.99 0.65
N ALA A 161 -16.15 12.19 1.10
CA ALA A 161 -17.35 11.73 0.38
C ALA A 161 -17.44 12.31 -1.04
N GLU A 162 -17.10 13.58 -1.21
CA GLU A 162 -17.14 14.25 -2.51
C GLU A 162 -15.98 13.80 -3.40
N GLY A 163 -14.79 13.60 -2.82
CA GLY A 163 -13.65 13.01 -3.53
C GLY A 163 -13.95 11.61 -4.06
N LEU A 164 -14.51 10.74 -3.21
CA LEU A 164 -14.93 9.39 -3.59
C LEU A 164 -16.01 9.39 -4.68
N ARG A 165 -16.96 10.35 -4.64
CA ARG A 165 -17.94 10.55 -5.70
C ARG A 165 -17.26 10.88 -7.03
N VAL A 166 -16.33 11.84 -7.04
CA VAL A 166 -15.60 12.21 -8.26
C VAL A 166 -14.75 11.04 -8.77
N LEU A 167 -14.07 10.29 -7.90
CA LEU A 167 -13.30 9.10 -8.30
C LEU A 167 -14.20 8.04 -8.97
N SER A 168 -15.39 7.80 -8.42
CA SER A 168 -16.39 6.91 -9.03
C SER A 168 -16.81 7.37 -10.43
N GLU A 169 -17.08 8.66 -10.61
CA GLU A 169 -17.45 9.24 -11.90
C GLU A 169 -16.32 9.14 -12.92
N GLN A 170 -15.10 9.45 -12.53
CA GLN A 170 -13.92 9.31 -13.39
C GLN A 170 -13.66 7.84 -13.73
N ALA A 171 -13.85 6.92 -12.79
CA ALA A 171 -13.72 5.49 -13.06
C ALA A 171 -14.74 4.99 -14.09
N ARG A 172 -15.99 5.48 -14.06
CA ARG A 172 -17.00 5.16 -15.10
C ARG A 172 -16.56 5.58 -16.50
N VAL A 173 -15.84 6.69 -16.60
CA VAL A 173 -15.32 7.21 -17.88
C VAL A 173 -14.09 6.43 -18.35
N LEU A 174 -13.19 6.09 -17.43
CA LEU A 174 -11.88 5.54 -17.76
C LEU A 174 -11.85 4.01 -17.92
N LEU A 175 -12.70 3.27 -17.20
CA LEU A 175 -12.73 1.80 -17.27
C LEU A 175 -12.99 1.25 -18.68
N PRO A 176 -13.92 1.80 -19.50
CA PRO A 176 -14.12 1.38 -20.89
C PRO A 176 -12.87 1.48 -21.77
N GLU A 177 -11.92 2.34 -21.40
CA GLU A 177 -10.69 2.55 -22.17
C GLU A 177 -9.57 1.56 -21.84
N THR A 178 -9.75 0.75 -20.80
CA THR A 178 -8.78 -0.26 -20.38
C THR A 178 -8.64 -1.37 -21.44
N ARG A 179 -7.47 -2.02 -21.44
CA ARG A 179 -7.22 -3.18 -22.33
C ARG A 179 -8.23 -4.30 -22.10
N ALA A 180 -8.62 -4.54 -20.85
CA ALA A 180 -9.59 -5.58 -20.49
C ALA A 180 -10.96 -5.29 -21.14
N ALA A 181 -11.47 -4.07 -21.00
CA ALA A 181 -12.73 -3.66 -21.62
C ALA A 181 -12.67 -3.74 -23.16
N LYS A 182 -11.57 -3.25 -23.76
CA LYS A 182 -11.33 -3.32 -25.21
C LYS A 182 -11.20 -4.76 -25.74
N ALA A 183 -10.78 -5.69 -24.89
CA ALA A 183 -10.75 -7.12 -25.20
C ALA A 183 -12.10 -7.83 -24.98
N GLY A 184 -13.17 -7.08 -24.64
CA GLY A 184 -14.52 -7.59 -24.49
C GLY A 184 -14.89 -8.03 -23.06
N ALA A 185 -14.10 -7.69 -22.04
CA ALA A 185 -14.49 -7.95 -20.66
C ALA A 185 -15.74 -7.16 -20.28
N THR A 186 -16.71 -7.83 -19.65
CA THR A 186 -17.87 -7.16 -19.05
C THR A 186 -17.42 -6.37 -17.83
N LEU A 187 -17.72 -5.07 -17.80
CA LEU A 187 -17.40 -4.20 -16.67
C LEU A 187 -18.46 -4.34 -15.57
N ASP A 188 -18.00 -4.39 -14.33
CA ASP A 188 -18.82 -4.33 -13.12
C ASP A 188 -18.67 -2.95 -12.47
N TYR A 189 -19.76 -2.18 -12.46
CA TYR A 189 -19.76 -0.83 -11.91
C TYR A 189 -20.14 -0.77 -10.43
N ASP A 190 -20.51 -1.89 -9.81
CA ASP A 190 -20.74 -1.92 -8.36
C ASP A 190 -19.40 -1.83 -7.60
N GLY A 191 -18.33 -2.39 -8.19
CA GLY A 191 -16.95 -2.31 -7.69
C GLY A 191 -16.32 -0.91 -7.74
N ILE A 192 -17.05 0.11 -8.21
CA ILE A 192 -16.62 1.51 -8.16
C ILE A 192 -17.64 2.40 -7.45
N THR A 193 -18.56 1.86 -6.66
CA THR A 193 -19.39 2.70 -5.78
C THR A 193 -18.50 3.56 -4.87
N PRO A 194 -18.92 4.80 -4.54
CA PRO A 194 -18.06 5.82 -3.92
C PRO A 194 -17.79 5.53 -2.43
N THR A 195 -17.01 4.48 -2.16
CA THR A 195 -16.62 4.04 -0.81
C THR A 195 -15.10 4.04 -0.69
N ALA A 196 -14.59 4.31 0.51
CA ALA A 196 -13.16 4.28 0.77
C ALA A 196 -12.54 2.90 0.46
N GLU A 197 -13.30 1.81 0.66
CA GLU A 197 -12.87 0.45 0.35
C GLU A 197 -12.54 0.27 -1.14
N HIS A 198 -13.44 0.71 -2.04
CA HIS A 198 -13.27 0.53 -3.49
C HIS A 198 -12.13 1.36 -4.08
N PHE A 199 -11.74 2.45 -3.41
CA PHE A 199 -10.67 3.35 -3.84
C PHE A 199 -9.43 3.31 -2.93
N SER A 200 -9.38 2.37 -1.99
CA SER A 200 -8.31 2.25 -0.99
C SER A 200 -6.93 2.00 -1.60
N ARG A 201 -6.88 1.36 -2.77
CA ARG A 201 -5.65 1.02 -3.49
C ARG A 201 -5.37 2.07 -4.55
N TRP A 202 -4.66 3.11 -4.13
CA TRP A 202 -4.25 4.19 -5.01
C TRP A 202 -2.77 4.53 -4.83
N ALA A 203 -2.17 5.13 -5.85
CA ALA A 203 -0.82 5.66 -5.82
C ALA A 203 -0.77 6.98 -6.58
N VAL A 204 0.17 7.84 -6.20
CA VAL A 204 0.48 9.04 -6.98
C VAL A 204 1.32 8.68 -8.21
N THR A 205 1.05 9.35 -9.32
CA THR A 205 1.93 9.43 -10.49
C THR A 205 2.00 10.89 -10.96
N PRO A 206 2.97 11.26 -11.81
CA PRO A 206 3.01 12.61 -12.39
C PRO A 206 1.72 13.00 -13.11
N ASP A 207 1.07 12.03 -13.76
CA ASP A 207 -0.11 12.26 -14.61
C ASP A 207 -1.43 12.29 -13.82
N GLY A 208 -1.49 11.64 -12.65
CA GLY A 208 -2.72 11.54 -11.90
C GLY A 208 -2.71 10.60 -10.69
N MET A 209 -3.88 10.45 -10.09
CA MET A 209 -4.14 9.41 -9.10
C MET A 209 -4.36 8.09 -9.81
N ARG A 210 -3.40 7.16 -9.70
CA ARG A 210 -3.56 5.81 -10.20
C ARG A 210 -4.36 4.98 -9.21
N LEU A 211 -5.49 4.45 -9.65
CA LEU A 211 -6.35 3.54 -8.91
C LEU A 211 -6.08 2.11 -9.37
N TYR A 212 -6.01 1.17 -8.43
CA TYR A 212 -5.85 -0.25 -8.68
C TYR A 212 -7.09 -1.00 -8.19
N PHE A 213 -7.67 -1.82 -9.07
CA PHE A 213 -8.83 -2.64 -8.79
C PHE A 213 -8.40 -4.11 -8.69
N GLU A 214 -8.84 -4.78 -7.63
CA GLU A 214 -8.51 -6.21 -7.45
C GLU A 214 -9.11 -7.08 -8.56
N PRO A 215 -8.52 -8.26 -8.84
CA PRO A 215 -9.12 -9.21 -9.77
C PRO A 215 -10.56 -9.53 -9.36
N GLY A 216 -11.52 -9.29 -10.25
CA GLY A 216 -12.94 -9.49 -9.97
C GLY A 216 -13.69 -8.25 -9.47
N GLN A 217 -13.00 -7.15 -9.11
CA GLN A 217 -13.68 -5.96 -8.59
C GLN A 217 -14.47 -5.21 -9.68
N VAL A 218 -13.85 -4.93 -10.82
CA VAL A 218 -14.45 -4.11 -11.90
C VAL A 218 -14.62 -4.85 -13.23
N ALA A 219 -14.15 -6.10 -13.28
CA ALA A 219 -14.29 -7.02 -14.42
C ALA A 219 -13.99 -8.45 -13.95
N PRO A 220 -14.34 -9.49 -14.73
CA PRO A 220 -13.98 -10.87 -14.42
C PRO A 220 -12.48 -11.04 -14.10
N PRO A 221 -12.11 -11.91 -13.14
CA PRO A 221 -10.76 -11.98 -12.58
C PRO A 221 -9.68 -12.45 -13.57
N VAL A 222 -10.07 -12.93 -14.75
CA VAL A 222 -9.17 -13.41 -15.81
C VAL A 222 -8.23 -12.29 -16.31
N GLY A 223 -8.62 -11.03 -16.16
CA GLY A 223 -7.80 -9.87 -16.55
C GLY A 223 -6.68 -9.51 -15.57
N GLY A 224 -6.61 -10.13 -14.39
CA GLY A 224 -5.72 -9.70 -13.31
C GLY A 224 -6.15 -8.36 -12.70
N VAL A 225 -5.19 -7.64 -12.11
CA VAL A 225 -5.42 -6.27 -11.61
C VAL A 225 -5.68 -5.34 -12.78
N ILE A 226 -6.71 -4.52 -12.66
CA ILE A 226 -7.00 -3.43 -13.60
C ILE A 226 -6.63 -2.12 -12.93
N ASP A 227 -5.89 -1.27 -13.61
CA ASP A 227 -5.60 0.08 -13.15
C ASP A 227 -6.09 1.14 -14.14
N ILE A 228 -6.46 2.30 -13.59
CA ILE A 228 -6.76 3.53 -14.31
C ILE A 228 -6.02 4.69 -13.67
N THR A 229 -5.74 5.75 -14.42
CA THR A 229 -5.15 6.97 -13.87
C THR A 229 -6.15 8.11 -14.04
N VAL A 230 -6.68 8.61 -12.92
CA VAL A 230 -7.55 9.79 -12.88
C VAL A 230 -6.66 11.02 -12.96
N PRO A 231 -6.78 11.85 -14.01
CA PRO A 231 -5.89 13.01 -14.17
C PRO A 231 -6.10 13.99 -13.02
N TRP A 232 -5.02 14.59 -12.54
CA TRP A 232 -5.11 15.51 -11.41
C TRP A 232 -6.07 16.69 -11.64
N SER A 233 -6.18 17.16 -12.88
CA SER A 233 -7.12 18.23 -13.27
C SER A 233 -8.58 17.87 -13.03
N ALA A 234 -8.94 16.58 -13.07
CA ALA A 234 -10.29 16.13 -12.72
C ALA A 234 -10.56 16.18 -11.20
N LEU A 235 -9.52 16.33 -10.38
CA LEU A 235 -9.59 16.34 -8.91
C LEU A 235 -9.39 17.75 -8.32
N ASP A 236 -8.94 18.75 -9.09
CA ASP A 236 -8.61 20.10 -8.60
C ASP A 236 -9.73 20.73 -7.75
N GLY A 237 -11.00 20.47 -8.10
CA GLY A 237 -12.16 21.01 -7.37
C GLY A 237 -12.48 20.34 -6.04
N VAL A 238 -11.86 19.19 -5.73
CA VAL A 238 -12.16 18.39 -4.52
C VAL A 238 -10.94 18.14 -3.63
N LEU A 239 -9.73 18.39 -4.12
CA LEU A 239 -8.49 18.24 -3.35
C LEU A 239 -8.47 19.20 -2.14
N ALA A 240 -7.82 18.75 -1.06
CA ALA A 240 -7.52 19.62 0.07
C ALA A 240 -6.52 20.73 -0.35
N PRO A 241 -6.55 21.92 0.30
CA PRO A 241 -5.63 23.00 -0.01
C PRO A 241 -4.15 22.55 0.01
N GLY A 242 -3.39 22.91 -1.02
CA GLY A 242 -1.97 22.56 -1.17
C GLY A 242 -1.70 21.10 -1.58
N MET A 243 -2.70 20.21 -1.54
CA MET A 243 -2.52 18.79 -1.85
C MET A 243 -2.15 18.57 -3.33
N ARG A 244 -2.63 19.44 -4.22
CA ARG A 244 -2.31 19.37 -5.65
C ARG A 244 -0.82 19.42 -5.93
N ASP A 245 -0.11 20.33 -5.26
CA ASP A 245 1.33 20.55 -5.45
C ASP A 245 2.14 19.39 -4.87
N ILE A 246 1.71 18.83 -3.73
CA ILE A 246 2.34 17.67 -3.11
C ILE A 246 2.22 16.44 -4.02
N LEU A 247 1.00 16.11 -4.45
CA LEU A 247 0.72 14.83 -5.13
C LEU A 247 1.31 14.72 -6.54
N SER A 248 1.54 15.83 -7.24
CA SER A 248 2.17 15.81 -8.58
C SER A 248 3.61 16.27 -8.62
N SER A 249 4.26 16.35 -7.46
CA SER A 249 5.66 16.75 -7.36
C SER A 249 6.64 15.70 -7.88
#